data_AF-A0A0F9CGY8-F1
#
_entry.id   AF-A0A0F9CGY8-F1
#
_cell.length_a   1.000
_cell.length_b   1.000
_cell.length_c   1.000
_cell.angle_alpha   90.00
_cell.angle_beta   90.00
_cell.angle_gamma   90.00
#
_symmetry.space_group_name_H-M   'P 1'
#
loop_
_entity.id
_entity.type
_entity.pdbx_description
1 polymer ?
#
loop_
_entity_poly.entity_id
_entity_poly.type
_entity_poly.pdbx_seq_one_letter_code
_entity_poly.pdbx_strand_id
1 'polypeptide(L)'
;TGTLGFVSGFSIYILKICLFYEIISKWAGGFPYYLFAAPALSRGGVAISGYMFPYAGGEKGLGRSFVSSIGLFQASVSFLLMGIISFNRDNILSLISAPAVSAFGIIWGLVCMKKIGGITGDTLGAGIEMSELFYLALFIAIF
;
A
#
# COMPACT_ATOMS: atom_id res chain seq x y z
N THR A 1 8.84 17.81 -14.87
CA THR A 1 8.28 16.99 -13.77
C THR A 1 7.26 15.98 -14.25
N GLY A 2 6.34 16.31 -15.17
CA GLY A 2 5.34 15.35 -15.66
C GLY A 2 5.87 14.10 -16.38
N THR A 3 6.92 14.22 -17.20
CA THR A 3 7.54 13.08 -17.91
C THR A 3 8.18 12.05 -16.98
N LEU A 4 8.86 12.48 -15.91
CA LEU A 4 9.43 11.56 -14.91
C LEU A 4 8.34 10.83 -14.13
N GLY A 5 7.24 11.51 -13.78
CA GLY A 5 6.09 10.90 -13.13
C GLY A 5 5.40 9.86 -14.02
N PHE A 6 5.25 10.14 -15.31
CA PHE A 6 4.73 9.18 -16.28
C PHE A 6 5.63 7.94 -16.39
N VAL A 7 6.94 8.12 -16.56
CA VAL A 7 7.89 7.01 -16.66
C VAL A 7 7.88 6.15 -15.39
N SER A 8 7.84 6.78 -14.20
CA SER A 8 7.74 6.02 -12.95
C SER A 8 6.44 5.24 -12.85
N GLY A 9 5.30 5.86 -13.18
CA GLY A 9 4.00 5.17 -13.17
C GLY A 9 3.97 4.01 -14.16
N PHE A 10 4.43 4.24 -15.39
CA PHE A 10 4.51 3.21 -16.43
C PHE A 10 5.40 2.04 -15.99
N SER A 11 6.55 2.32 -15.38
CA SER A 11 7.46 1.29 -14.86
C SER A 11 6.82 0.48 -13.73
N ILE A 12 6.07 1.14 -12.84
CA ILE A 12 5.31 0.48 -11.76
C ILE A 12 4.27 -0.48 -12.34
N TYR A 13 3.53 -0.06 -13.38
CA TYR A 13 2.54 -0.94 -14.01
C TYR A 13 3.17 -2.14 -14.71
N ILE A 14 4.30 -1.97 -15.40
CA ILE A 14 5.04 -3.10 -15.99
C ILE A 14 5.44 -4.09 -14.89
N LEU A 15 6.03 -3.61 -13.78
CA LEU A 15 6.43 -4.45 -12.67
C LEU A 15 5.24 -5.20 -12.06
N LYS A 16 4.08 -4.55 -11.90
CA LYS A 16 2.86 -5.22 -11.43
C LYS A 16 2.46 -6.36 -12.36
N ILE A 17 2.45 -6.13 -13.67
CA ILE A 17 2.10 -7.15 -14.66
C ILE A 17 3.07 -8.34 -14.58
N CYS A 18 4.38 -8.08 -14.44
CA CYS A 18 5.38 -9.13 -14.27
C CYS A 18 5.13 -9.95 -12.99
N LEU A 19 4.89 -9.30 -11.85
CA LEU A 19 4.62 -9.98 -10.58
C LEU A 19 3.33 -10.79 -10.63
N PHE A 20 2.26 -10.26 -11.23
CA PHE A 20 1.03 -11.00 -11.44
C PHE A 20 1.25 -12.22 -12.34
N TYR A 21 1.99 -12.07 -13.43
CA TYR A 21 2.33 -13.19 -14.31
C TYR A 21 3.07 -14.30 -13.55
N GLU A 22 4.05 -13.93 -12.72
CA GLU A 22 4.79 -14.89 -11.90
C GLU A 22 3.87 -15.62 -10.91
N ILE A 23 3.00 -14.90 -10.19
CA ILE A 23 2.04 -15.49 -9.25
C ILE A 23 1.08 -16.45 -9.97
N ILE A 24 0.52 -16.04 -11.12
CA ILE A 24 -0.39 -16.90 -11.91
C ILE A 24 0.34 -18.17 -12.37
N SER A 25 1.58 -18.03 -12.84
CA SER A 25 2.35 -19.16 -13.38
C SER A 25 2.74 -20.18 -12.32
N LYS A 26 3.03 -19.74 -11.09
CA LYS A 26 3.47 -20.61 -9.98
C LYS A 26 2.30 -21.14 -9.14
N TRP A 27 1.23 -20.36 -8.98
CA TRP A 27 0.19 -20.57 -7.96
C TRP A 27 -1.23 -20.41 -8.53
N ALA A 28 -1.54 -21.12 -9.62
CA ALA A 28 -2.82 -21.02 -10.34
C ALA A 28 -4.08 -21.21 -9.45
N GLY A 29 -3.99 -21.94 -8.34
CA GLY A 29 -5.12 -22.20 -7.43
C GLY A 29 -5.45 -21.08 -6.43
N GLY A 30 -4.47 -20.24 -6.06
CA GLY A 30 -4.64 -19.17 -5.06
C GLY A 30 -5.01 -17.79 -5.65
N PHE A 31 -5.02 -17.68 -6.99
CA PHE A 31 -5.18 -16.43 -7.73
C PHE A 31 -6.33 -15.50 -7.25
N PRO A 32 -7.54 -15.99 -6.95
CA PRO A 32 -8.64 -15.11 -6.55
C PRO A 32 -8.35 -14.38 -5.24
N TYR A 33 -7.73 -15.04 -4.27
CA TYR A 33 -7.42 -14.46 -2.98
C TYR A 33 -6.40 -13.30 -3.11
N TYR A 34 -5.37 -13.47 -3.95
CA TYR A 34 -4.33 -12.45 -4.13
C TYR A 34 -4.85 -11.19 -4.84
N LEU A 35 -5.82 -11.35 -5.73
CA LEU A 35 -6.46 -10.23 -6.43
C LEU A 35 -7.21 -9.31 -5.46
N PHE A 36 -7.75 -9.86 -4.36
CA PHE A 36 -8.40 -9.07 -3.31
C PHE A 36 -7.42 -8.58 -2.23
N ALA A 37 -6.44 -9.40 -1.87
CA ALA A 37 -5.50 -9.07 -0.80
C ALA A 37 -4.61 -7.88 -1.17
N ALA A 38 -4.08 -7.84 -2.40
CA ALA A 38 -3.19 -6.77 -2.85
C ALA A 38 -3.78 -5.35 -2.71
N PRO A 39 -4.98 -5.05 -3.26
CA PRO A 39 -5.58 -3.72 -3.11
C PRO A 39 -6.07 -3.42 -1.68
N ALA A 40 -6.43 -4.45 -0.90
CA ALA A 40 -6.87 -4.25 0.48
C ALA A 40 -5.70 -3.88 1.41
N LEU A 41 -4.60 -4.63 1.32
CA LEU A 41 -3.39 -4.36 2.11
C LEU A 41 -2.72 -3.05 1.72
N SER A 42 -2.66 -2.72 0.43
CA SER A 42 -2.06 -1.47 -0.03
C SER A 42 -2.81 -0.25 0.48
N ARG A 43 -4.16 -0.28 0.45
CA ARG A 43 -4.99 0.79 1.01
C ARG A 43 -4.88 0.89 2.53
N GLY A 44 -4.82 -0.24 3.23
CA GLY A 44 -4.64 -0.24 4.69
C GLY A 44 -3.28 0.34 5.12
N GLY A 45 -2.20 -0.01 4.42
CA GLY A 45 -0.87 0.57 4.66
C GLY A 45 -0.84 2.09 4.47
N VAL A 46 -1.52 2.59 3.44
CA VAL A 46 -1.63 4.04 3.21
C VAL A 46 -2.54 4.73 4.22
N ALA A 47 -3.61 4.09 4.69
CA ALA A 47 -4.45 4.64 5.77
C ALA A 47 -3.65 4.90 7.05
N ILE A 48 -2.70 4.02 7.39
CA ILE A 48 -1.78 4.21 8.52
C ILE A 48 -0.87 5.41 8.28
N SER A 49 -0.31 5.53 7.07
CA SER A 49 0.49 6.72 6.72
C SER A 49 -0.32 8.02 6.80
N GLY A 50 -1.58 8.00 6.35
CA GLY A 50 -2.49 9.14 6.42
C GLY A 50 -2.88 9.53 7.84
N TYR A 51 -2.88 8.58 8.78
CA TYR A 51 -3.05 8.86 10.21
C TYR A 51 -1.79 9.51 10.82
N MET A 52 -0.62 8.98 10.47
CA MET A 52 0.64 9.34 11.15
C MET A 52 1.26 10.65 10.68
N PHE A 53 0.97 11.10 9.46
CA PHE A 53 1.64 12.26 8.88
C PHE A 53 0.65 13.36 8.49
N PRO A 54 1.03 14.64 8.69
CA PRO A 54 0.16 15.77 8.36
C PRO A 54 -0.01 15.93 6.85
N TYR A 55 -1.10 16.58 6.44
CA TYR A 55 -1.34 16.92 5.04
C TYR A 55 -0.44 18.08 4.59
N ALA A 56 0.32 17.92 3.51
CA ALA A 56 1.09 18.98 2.88
C ALA A 56 0.22 19.76 1.88
N GLY A 57 0.27 21.09 1.89
CA GLY A 57 -0.35 21.93 0.84
C GLY A 57 -1.52 22.83 1.25
N GLY A 58 -1.69 23.15 2.54
CA GLY A 58 -2.67 24.15 2.99
C GLY A 58 -4.13 23.66 3.00
N GLU A 59 -5.09 24.59 2.90
CA GLU A 59 -6.49 24.30 3.23
C GLU A 59 -7.33 23.58 2.14
N LYS A 60 -6.80 23.40 0.93
CA LYS A 60 -7.60 22.89 -0.21
C LYS A 60 -7.02 21.58 -0.74
N GLY A 61 -7.89 20.58 -0.95
CA GLY A 61 -7.54 19.32 -1.62
C GLY A 61 -8.39 18.13 -1.16
N LEU A 62 -8.77 17.25 -2.08
CA LEU A 62 -9.54 16.03 -1.80
C LEU A 62 -8.82 15.10 -0.81
N GLY A 63 -7.48 15.02 -0.89
CA GLY A 63 -6.65 14.25 0.04
C GLY A 63 -6.67 14.79 1.48
N ARG A 64 -6.98 16.09 1.68
CA ARG A 64 -7.09 16.67 3.03
C ARG A 64 -8.25 16.04 3.79
N SER A 65 -9.42 15.92 3.15
CA SER A 65 -10.61 15.33 3.79
C SER A 65 -10.35 13.89 4.24
N PHE A 66 -9.57 13.13 3.47
CA PHE A 66 -9.14 11.79 3.85
C PHE A 66 -8.22 11.82 5.09
N VAL A 67 -7.13 12.59 5.04
CA VAL A 67 -6.15 12.69 6.13
C VAL A 67 -6.79 13.26 7.41
N SER A 68 -7.68 14.24 7.30
CA SER A 68 -8.36 14.85 8.45
C SER A 68 -9.44 13.97 9.07
N SER A 69 -10.00 13.02 8.32
CA SER A 69 -11.06 12.13 8.80
C SER A 69 -10.52 10.84 9.41
N ILE A 70 -9.27 10.48 9.13
CA ILE A 70 -8.63 9.30 9.68
C ILE A 70 -8.15 9.60 11.10
N GLY A 71 -8.70 8.86 12.06
CA GLY A 71 -8.22 8.79 13.43
C GLY A 71 -7.63 7.42 13.76
N LEU A 72 -7.26 7.27 15.04
CA LEU A 72 -6.67 6.02 15.55
C LEU A 72 -7.61 4.82 15.37
N PHE A 73 -8.92 5.03 15.47
CA PHE A 73 -9.91 3.97 15.30
C PHE A 73 -9.90 3.42 13.87
N GLN A 74 -9.94 4.30 12.86
CA GLN A 74 -9.91 3.91 11.45
C GLN A 74 -8.59 3.23 11.09
N ALA A 75 -7.47 3.74 11.60
CA ALA A 75 -6.16 3.12 11.40
C ALA A 75 -6.08 1.72 12.03
N SER A 76 -6.58 1.56 13.26
CA SER A 76 -6.62 0.28 13.97
C SER A 76 -7.51 -0.74 13.28
N VAL A 77 -8.71 -0.33 12.86
CA VAL A 77 -9.64 -1.19 12.11
C VAL A 77 -9.03 -1.61 10.77
N SER A 78 -8.37 -0.69 10.06
CA SER A 78 -7.68 -1.00 8.81
C SER A 78 -6.58 -2.05 9.03
N PHE A 79 -5.77 -1.90 10.08
CA PHE A 79 -4.73 -2.87 10.43
C PHE A 79 -5.29 -4.25 10.79
N LEU A 80 -6.38 -4.30 11.56
CA LEU A 80 -7.06 -5.56 11.90
C LEU A 80 -7.61 -6.26 10.65
N LEU A 81 -8.25 -5.51 9.75
CA LEU A 81 -8.76 -6.06 8.49
C LEU A 81 -7.61 -6.56 7.60
N MET A 82 -6.48 -5.84 7.54
CA MET A 82 -5.29 -6.35 6.85
C MET A 82 -4.84 -7.68 7.43
N GLY A 83 -4.80 -7.84 8.75
CA GLY A 83 -4.43 -9.10 9.40
C GLY A 83 -5.38 -10.25 9.05
N ILE A 84 -6.70 -9.99 9.09
CA ILE A 84 -7.73 -10.98 8.71
C ILE A 84 -7.59 -11.40 7.25
N ILE A 85 -7.43 -10.43 6.35
CA ILE A 85 -7.26 -10.68 4.92
C ILE A 85 -5.96 -11.44 4.68
N SER A 86 -4.89 -11.12 5.39
CA SER A 86 -3.58 -11.77 5.25
C SER A 86 -3.54 -13.19 5.78
N PHE A 87 -4.50 -13.60 6.61
CA PHE A 87 -4.48 -14.92 7.23
C PHE A 87 -4.74 -16.02 6.20
N ASN A 88 -3.72 -16.86 5.98
CA ASN A 88 -3.82 -18.06 5.16
C ASN A 88 -3.57 -19.28 6.06
N ARG A 89 -4.50 -20.25 6.07
CA ARG A 89 -4.40 -21.45 6.91
C ARG A 89 -3.17 -22.30 6.60
N ASP A 90 -2.73 -22.30 5.35
CA ASP A 90 -1.64 -23.15 4.89
C ASP A 90 -0.26 -22.54 5.13
N ASN A 91 -0.18 -21.22 5.41
CA ASN A 91 1.08 -20.53 5.65
C ASN A 91 0.92 -19.39 6.65
N ILE A 92 1.25 -19.64 7.92
CA ILE A 92 1.18 -18.64 9.00
C ILE A 92 2.09 -17.42 8.76
N LEU A 93 3.14 -17.55 7.96
CA LEU A 93 4.04 -16.43 7.63
C LEU A 93 3.32 -15.35 6.83
N SER A 94 2.18 -15.66 6.21
CA SER A 94 1.35 -14.66 5.52
C SER A 94 0.88 -13.54 6.44
N LEU A 95 0.78 -13.80 7.75
CA LEU A 95 0.39 -12.80 8.76
C LEU A 95 1.42 -11.66 8.90
N ILE A 96 2.67 -11.88 8.46
CA ILE A 96 3.74 -10.86 8.45
C ILE A 96 3.45 -9.77 7.40
N SER A 97 2.62 -10.05 6.39
CA SER A 97 2.33 -9.07 5.33
C SER A 97 1.64 -7.81 5.86
N ALA A 98 0.73 -7.91 6.84
CA ALA A 98 0.08 -6.77 7.45
C ALA A 98 1.06 -5.79 8.14
N PRO A 99 1.92 -6.22 9.09
CA PRO A 99 2.92 -5.33 9.69
C PRO A 99 3.98 -4.87 8.67
N ALA A 100 4.38 -5.71 7.71
CA ALA A 100 5.37 -5.33 6.69
C ALA A 100 4.86 -4.20 5.77
N VAL A 101 3.64 -4.32 5.24
CA VAL A 101 3.02 -3.29 4.39
C VAL A 101 2.74 -2.01 5.19
N SER A 102 2.36 -2.15 6.47
CA SER A 102 2.20 -1.00 7.37
C SER A 102 3.52 -0.26 7.59
N ALA A 103 4.60 -0.99 7.87
CA ALA A 103 5.93 -0.41 8.02
C ALA A 103 6.38 0.29 6.73
N PHE A 104 6.12 -0.31 5.56
CA PHE A 104 6.39 0.32 4.27
C PHE A 104 5.60 1.63 4.09
N GLY A 105 4.31 1.65 4.44
CA GLY A 105 3.49 2.87 4.41
C GLY A 105 4.03 3.97 5.33
N ILE A 106 4.53 3.61 6.51
CA ILE A 106 5.17 4.57 7.44
C ILE A 106 6.46 5.12 6.83
N ILE A 107 7.32 4.26 6.27
CA ILE A 107 8.55 4.67 5.60
C ILE A 107 8.24 5.63 4.44
N TRP A 108 7.21 5.33 3.64
CA TRP A 108 6.75 6.22 2.58
C TRP A 108 6.32 7.59 3.13
N GLY A 109 5.49 7.60 4.18
CA GLY A 109 5.08 8.82 4.85
C GLY A 109 6.26 9.65 5.39
N LEU A 110 7.30 9.01 5.95
CA LEU A 110 8.53 9.69 6.38
C LEU A 110 9.28 10.32 5.19
N VAL A 111 9.35 9.63 4.06
CA VAL A 111 9.95 10.17 2.84
C VAL A 111 9.19 11.40 2.34
N CYS A 112 7.85 11.34 2.33
CA CYS A 112 7.02 12.49 1.96
C CYS A 112 7.19 13.64 2.95
N MET A 113 7.19 13.36 4.25
CA MET A 113 7.44 14.35 5.30
C MET A 113 8.77 15.07 5.09
N LYS A 114 9.84 14.32 4.82
CA LYS A 114 11.18 14.88 4.60
C LYS A 114 11.30 15.70 3.31
N LYS A 115 10.57 15.32 2.25
CA LYS A 115 10.70 15.95 0.93
C LYS A 115 9.76 17.14 0.71
N ILE A 116 8.52 17.05 1.17
CA ILE A 116 7.45 18.02 0.88
C ILE A 116 6.68 18.48 2.12
N GLY A 117 7.11 18.09 3.32
CA GLY A 117 6.53 18.55 4.60
C GLY A 117 5.24 17.85 5.02
N GLY A 118 4.90 16.72 4.39
CA GLY A 118 3.71 15.93 4.73
C GLY A 118 3.24 15.06 3.57
N ILE A 119 2.00 14.61 3.64
CA ILE A 119 1.35 13.77 2.62
C ILE A 119 0.33 14.61 1.82
N THR A 120 0.27 14.41 0.51
CA THR A 120 -0.73 14.97 -0.42
C THR A 120 -1.61 13.86 -1.02
N GLY A 121 -2.67 14.22 -1.73
CA GLY A 121 -3.48 13.27 -2.51
C GLY A 121 -2.64 12.44 -3.50
N ASP A 122 -1.69 13.08 -4.19
CA ASP A 122 -0.82 12.41 -5.16
C ASP A 122 0.13 11.41 -4.48
N THR A 123 0.66 11.76 -3.30
CA THR A 123 1.51 10.83 -2.54
C THR A 123 0.73 9.70 -1.89
N LEU A 124 -0.55 9.89 -1.57
CA LEU A 124 -1.43 8.78 -1.14
C LEU A 124 -1.63 7.81 -2.30
N GLY A 125 -1.95 8.31 -3.49
CA GLY A 125 -2.10 7.50 -4.69
C GLY A 125 -0.81 6.73 -5.03
N ALA A 126 0.32 7.43 -5.09
CA ALA A 126 1.63 6.79 -5.31
C ALA A 126 1.99 5.79 -4.20
N GLY A 127 1.63 6.09 -2.95
CA GLY A 127 1.82 5.17 -1.81
C GLY A 127 1.02 3.89 -1.95
N ILE A 128 -0.21 3.95 -2.48
CA ILE A 128 -1.05 2.77 -2.74
C ILE A 128 -0.38 1.90 -3.79
N GLU A 129 0.00 2.50 -4.93
CA GLU A 129 0.64 1.77 -6.03
C GLU A 129 1.95 1.10 -5.59
N MET A 130 2.78 1.80 -4.80
CA MET A 130 4.03 1.27 -4.25
C MET A 130 3.80 0.19 -3.18
N SER A 131 2.82 0.36 -2.31
CA SER A 131 2.49 -0.63 -1.27
C SER A 131 1.94 -1.92 -1.88
N GLU A 132 1.19 -1.81 -2.97
CA GLU A 132 0.70 -2.98 -3.71
C GLU A 132 1.84 -3.74 -4.39
N LEU A 133 2.77 -3.03 -5.05
CA LEU A 133 4.00 -3.64 -5.57
C LEU A 133 4.80 -4.34 -4.48
N PHE A 134 5.00 -3.68 -3.34
CA PHE A 134 5.73 -4.24 -2.21
C PHE A 134 5.05 -5.50 -1.67
N TYR A 135 3.72 -5.49 -1.53
CA TYR A 135 2.96 -6.66 -1.12
C TYR A 135 3.10 -7.83 -2.10
N LEU A 136 2.96 -7.59 -3.41
CA LEU A 136 3.10 -8.62 -4.43
C LEU A 136 4.51 -9.24 -4.43
N ALA A 137 5.55 -8.42 -4.26
CA ALA A 137 6.92 -8.91 -4.14
C ALA A 137 7.14 -9.70 -2.84
N LEU A 138 6.64 -9.20 -1.71
CA LEU A 138 6.70 -9.89 -0.43
C LEU A 138 5.98 -11.24 -0.46
N PHE A 139 4.84 -11.30 -1.16
CA PHE A 139 4.08 -12.52 -1.33
C PHE A 139 4.92 -13.60 -2.03
N ILE A 140 5.54 -13.29 -3.17
CA ILE A 140 6.42 -14.22 -3.90
C ILE A 140 7.62 -14.65 -3.05
N ALA A 141 8.09 -13.80 -2.13
CA ALA A 141 9.20 -14.15 -1.24
C ALA A 141 8.81 -15.10 -0.10
N ILE A 142 7.53 -15.10 0.33
CA ILE A 142 7.02 -15.91 1.45
C ILE A 142 6.47 -17.28 0.97
N PHE A 143 6.05 -17.38 -0.29
CA PHE A 143 5.38 -18.54 -0.88
C PHE A 143 6.10 -19.08 -2.10
#